data_AF-A0A951HH97-F1
#
_entry.id   AF-A0A951HH97-F1
#
_cell.length_a   1.000
_cell.length_b   1.000
_cell.length_c   1.000
_cell.angle_alpha   90.00
_cell.angle_beta   90.00
_cell.angle_gamma   90.00
#
_symmetry.space_group_name_H-M   'P 1'
#
loop_
_entity.id
_entity.type
_entity.pdbx_description
1 polymer ?
#
loop_
_entity_poly.entity_id
_entity_poly.type
_entity_poly.pdbx_seq_one_letter_code
_entity_poly.pdbx_strand_id
1 'polypeptide(L)'
;MWFHRTEKRKTPWGEFERAQYGWKGQVTVGARKLAVMVDDVNGEPNPQLLALLPYIDQNLATLERAAQAAVTQLHEYELSLITDPDDEAADFSFMFDACAEDADDSITVEFKAGQVTGWQRLD
;
A
#
# COMPACT_ATOMS: atom_id res chain seq x y z
N MET A 1 1.38 31.93 -16.04
CA MET A 1 0.65 30.71 -15.59
C MET A 1 1.62 29.55 -15.64
N TRP A 2 2.04 29.04 -14.48
CA TRP A 2 2.85 27.82 -14.42
C TRP A 2 1.91 26.64 -14.42
N PHE A 3 1.78 25.96 -15.55
CA PHE A 3 1.06 24.68 -15.62
C PHE A 3 1.89 23.66 -14.83
N HIS A 4 1.42 23.26 -13.64
CA HIS A 4 1.94 22.07 -12.99
C HIS A 4 1.52 20.89 -13.85
N ARG A 5 2.39 20.47 -14.76
CA ARG A 5 2.16 19.28 -15.55
C ARG A 5 2.27 18.11 -14.59
N THR A 6 1.12 17.51 -14.27
CA THR A 6 1.08 16.29 -13.48
C THR A 6 1.94 15.24 -14.17
N GLU A 7 3.04 14.86 -13.53
CA GLU A 7 3.95 13.86 -14.07
C GLU A 7 3.31 12.47 -13.93
N LYS A 8 3.39 11.68 -14.99
CA LYS A 8 2.76 10.37 -15.09
C LYS A 8 3.78 9.35 -15.58
N ARG A 9 3.80 8.17 -14.96
CA ARG A 9 4.69 7.06 -15.29
C ARG A 9 3.88 5.81 -15.54
N LYS A 10 4.13 5.17 -16.68
CA LYS A 10 3.52 3.88 -17.01
C LYS A 10 4.42 2.76 -16.50
N THR A 11 3.83 1.86 -15.73
CA THR A 11 4.46 0.65 -15.21
C THR A 11 3.71 -0.57 -15.74
N PRO A 12 4.24 -1.79 -15.55
CA PRO A 12 3.48 -3.02 -15.82
C PRO A 12 2.16 -3.13 -15.02
N TRP A 13 2.05 -2.39 -13.92
CA TRP A 13 0.91 -2.45 -12.99
C TRP A 13 -0.15 -1.36 -13.22
N GLY A 14 0.15 -0.40 -14.08
CA GLY A 14 -0.73 0.74 -14.35
C GLY A 14 0.01 2.05 -14.49
N GLU A 15 -0.77 3.14 -14.56
CA GLU A 15 -0.23 4.50 -14.57
C GLU A 15 -0.13 5.02 -13.14
N PHE A 16 1.04 5.51 -12.78
CA PHE A 16 1.33 6.19 -11.53
C PHE A 16 1.43 7.69 -11.79
N GLU A 17 0.84 8.47 -10.90
CA GLU A 17 0.80 9.92 -10.94
C GLU A 17 1.67 10.48 -9.80
N ARG A 18 2.47 11.51 -10.09
CA ARG A 18 3.27 12.17 -9.06
C ARG A 18 2.37 12.80 -8.00
N ALA A 19 2.63 12.46 -6.74
CA ALA A 19 2.02 13.04 -5.54
C ALA A 19 3.05 13.87 -4.77
N GLN A 20 2.60 14.53 -3.69
CA GLN A 20 3.44 15.41 -2.87
C GLN A 20 4.67 14.70 -2.29
N TYR A 21 4.51 13.43 -1.89
CA TYR A 21 5.54 12.65 -1.19
C TYR A 21 5.99 11.39 -1.94
N GLY A 22 5.57 11.21 -3.19
CA GLY A 22 5.88 9.99 -3.94
C GLY A 22 5.03 9.87 -5.20
N TRP A 23 4.55 8.68 -5.47
CA TRP A 23 3.75 8.31 -6.61
C TRP A 23 2.51 7.55 -6.17
N LYS A 24 1.34 7.96 -6.67
CA LYS A 24 0.08 7.26 -6.42
C LYS A 24 -0.36 6.51 -7.67
N GLY A 25 -0.84 5.30 -7.51
CA GLY A 25 -1.36 4.46 -8.58
C GLY A 25 -2.55 3.63 -8.10
N GLN A 26 -3.13 2.88 -9.02
CA GLN A 26 -4.09 1.84 -8.71
C GLN A 26 -3.63 0.55 -9.37
N VAL A 27 -3.69 -0.55 -8.62
CA VAL A 27 -3.34 -1.87 -9.12
C VAL A 27 -4.50 -2.83 -8.84
N THR A 28 -4.67 -3.80 -9.73
CA THR A 28 -5.63 -4.87 -9.52
C THR A 28 -4.91 -6.03 -8.86
N VAL A 29 -5.32 -6.39 -7.64
CA VAL A 29 -4.79 -7.51 -6.84
C VAL A 29 -5.93 -8.49 -6.63
N GLY A 30 -5.85 -9.67 -7.24
CA GLY A 30 -6.95 -10.62 -7.35
C GLY A 30 -8.17 -9.99 -8.03
N ALA A 31 -9.28 -9.88 -7.30
CA ALA A 31 -10.52 -9.25 -7.77
C ALA A 31 -10.69 -7.79 -7.29
N ARG A 32 -9.74 -7.25 -6.52
CA ARG A 32 -9.84 -5.93 -5.89
C ARG A 32 -8.96 -4.91 -6.62
N LYS A 33 -9.46 -3.68 -6.70
CA LYS A 33 -8.63 -2.53 -7.05
C LYS A 33 -8.14 -1.90 -5.76
N LEU A 34 -6.83 -1.89 -5.56
CA LEU A 34 -6.20 -1.27 -4.41
C LEU A 34 -5.46 -0.02 -4.85
N ALA A 35 -5.48 1.00 -4.00
CA ALA A 35 -4.57 2.11 -4.15
C ALA A 35 -3.14 1.60 -3.88
N VAL A 36 -2.17 2.22 -4.54
CA VAL A 36 -0.74 2.02 -4.23
C VAL A 36 -0.10 3.37 -4.10
N MET A 37 0.59 3.59 -2.99
CA MET A 37 1.46 4.74 -2.80
C MET A 37 2.89 4.21 -2.75
N VAL A 38 3.75 4.73 -3.60
CA VAL A 38 5.16 4.35 -3.58
C VAL A 38 6.03 5.58 -3.48
N ASP A 39 7.15 5.45 -2.80
CA ASP A 39 8.15 6.48 -2.65
C ASP A 39 8.76 6.84 -4.00
N ASP A 40 9.29 8.06 -4.06
CA ASP A 40 10.06 8.50 -5.20
C ASP A 40 11.52 8.07 -5.08
N VAL A 41 11.98 7.27 -6.05
CA VAL A 41 13.37 6.87 -6.17
C VAL A 41 13.92 7.43 -7.48
N ASN A 42 14.63 8.56 -7.37
CA ASN A 42 15.25 9.26 -8.51
C ASN A 42 14.26 9.71 -9.60
N GLY A 43 13.08 10.22 -9.22
CA GLY A 43 12.08 10.69 -10.18
C GLY A 43 11.25 9.56 -10.82
N GLU A 44 11.28 8.36 -10.24
CA GLU A 44 10.49 7.21 -10.67
C GLU A 44 9.84 6.53 -9.45
N PRO A 45 8.70 5.83 -9.62
CA PRO A 45 8.07 5.09 -8.54
C PRO A 45 8.99 3.97 -8.01
N ASN A 46 9.06 3.77 -6.69
CA ASN A 46 10.00 2.83 -6.06
C ASN A 46 9.96 1.44 -6.73
N PRO A 47 11.05 1.02 -7.42
CA PRO A 47 11.06 -0.25 -8.15
C PRO A 47 11.02 -1.47 -7.23
N GLN A 48 11.42 -1.34 -5.95
CA GLN A 48 11.44 -2.45 -5.01
C GLN A 48 10.01 -2.88 -4.64
N LEU A 49 9.15 -1.94 -4.25
CA LEU A 49 7.75 -2.23 -3.98
C LEU A 49 7.01 -2.71 -5.24
N LEU A 50 7.26 -2.09 -6.39
CA LEU A 50 6.68 -2.56 -7.65
C LEU A 50 7.07 -4.00 -8.01
N ALA A 51 8.26 -4.46 -7.61
CA ALA A 51 8.70 -5.83 -7.81
C ALA A 51 8.02 -6.83 -6.85
N LEU A 52 7.45 -6.37 -5.74
CA LEU A 52 6.72 -7.18 -4.75
C LEU A 52 5.25 -7.36 -5.10
N LEU A 53 4.68 -6.52 -5.97
CA LEU A 53 3.28 -6.61 -6.38
C LEU A 53 2.83 -8.00 -6.92
N PRO A 54 3.62 -8.77 -7.71
CA PRO A 54 3.23 -10.13 -8.07
C PRO A 54 3.13 -11.08 -6.86
N TYR A 55 4.05 -10.92 -5.90
CA TYR A 55 4.05 -11.73 -4.68
C TYR A 55 2.82 -11.39 -3.83
N ILE A 56 2.52 -10.10 -3.67
CA ILE A 56 1.34 -9.62 -2.96
C ILE A 56 0.06 -10.15 -3.62
N ASP A 57 -0.04 -10.09 -4.96
CA ASP A 57 -1.17 -10.61 -5.72
C ASP A 57 -1.42 -12.10 -5.50
N GLN A 58 -0.36 -12.90 -5.58
CA GLN A 58 -0.46 -14.35 -5.38
C GLN A 58 -0.77 -14.74 -3.92
N ASN A 59 -0.45 -13.88 -2.96
CA ASN A 59 -0.51 -14.21 -1.53
C ASN A 59 -1.50 -13.34 -0.74
N LEU A 60 -2.32 -12.51 -1.40
CA LEU A 60 -3.17 -11.51 -0.75
C LEU A 60 -4.00 -12.10 0.39
N ALA A 61 -4.73 -13.19 0.12
CA ALA A 61 -5.58 -13.84 1.13
C ALA A 61 -4.79 -14.44 2.31
N THR A 62 -3.52 -14.78 2.13
CA THR A 62 -2.65 -15.24 3.23
C THR A 62 -2.11 -14.06 4.03
N LEU A 63 -1.71 -12.99 3.36
CA LEU A 63 -1.24 -11.76 3.99
C LEU A 63 -2.34 -11.08 4.81
N GLU A 64 -3.57 -10.98 4.28
CA GLU A 64 -4.72 -10.43 5.02
C GLU A 64 -5.06 -11.26 6.26
N ARG A 65 -5.01 -12.59 6.16
CA ARG A 65 -5.20 -13.46 7.34
C ARG A 65 -4.09 -13.28 8.38
N ALA A 66 -2.85 -13.08 7.94
CA ALA A 66 -1.74 -12.79 8.84
C ALA A 66 -1.93 -11.43 9.55
N ALA A 67 -2.36 -10.40 8.82
CA ALA A 67 -2.71 -9.10 9.40
C ALA A 67 -3.83 -9.22 10.43
N GLN A 68 -4.91 -9.92 10.10
CA GLN A 68 -6.04 -10.16 11.02
C GLN A 68 -5.63 -10.95 12.27
N ALA A 69 -4.69 -11.89 12.14
CA ALA A 69 -4.16 -12.63 13.28
C ALA A 69 -3.28 -11.76 14.19
N ALA A 70 -2.58 -10.77 13.63
CA ALA A 70 -1.76 -9.82 14.38
C ALA A 70 -2.58 -8.68 15.01
N VAL A 71 -3.67 -8.29 14.36
CA VAL A 71 -4.53 -7.16 14.77
C VAL A 71 -5.98 -7.63 14.88
N THR A 72 -6.43 -7.94 16.09
CA THR A 72 -7.76 -8.53 16.33
C THR A 72 -8.93 -7.65 15.84
N GLN A 73 -8.79 -6.33 15.88
CA GLN A 73 -9.82 -5.37 15.45
C GLN A 73 -9.90 -5.16 13.93
N LEU A 74 -9.00 -5.76 13.14
CA LEU A 74 -8.92 -5.55 11.70
C LEU A 74 -10.15 -6.03 10.92
N HIS A 75 -11.06 -6.76 11.56
CA HIS A 75 -12.32 -7.21 10.98
C HIS A 75 -13.32 -6.07 10.72
N GLU A 76 -13.11 -4.88 11.31
CA GLU A 76 -13.91 -3.67 11.10
C GLU A 76 -13.32 -2.75 10.02
N TYR A 77 -12.18 -3.13 9.44
CA TYR A 77 -11.41 -2.33 8.47
C TYR A 77 -11.29 -3.08 7.14
N GLU A 78 -11.18 -2.31 6.06
CA GLU A 78 -10.98 -2.84 4.71
C GLU A 78 -9.59 -2.44 4.19
N LEU A 79 -8.86 -3.42 3.63
CA LEU A 79 -7.60 -3.14 2.94
C LEU A 79 -7.85 -2.13 1.79
N SER A 80 -7.21 -0.97 1.87
CA SER A 80 -7.41 0.13 0.94
C SER A 80 -6.16 0.45 0.13
N LEU A 81 -4.99 0.33 0.75
CA LEU A 81 -3.73 0.83 0.22
C LEU A 81 -2.59 -0.16 0.47
N ILE A 82 -1.73 -0.30 -0.54
CA ILE A 82 -0.39 -0.88 -0.42
C ILE A 82 0.59 0.29 -0.45
N THR A 83 1.51 0.35 0.50
CA THR A 83 2.49 1.44 0.59
C THR A 83 3.90 0.92 0.87
N ASP A 84 4.89 1.75 0.52
CA ASP A 84 6.26 1.56 1.00
C ASP A 84 6.25 1.58 2.55
N PRO A 85 7.11 0.77 3.18
CA PRO A 85 7.17 0.71 4.63
C PRO A 85 7.83 1.99 5.18
N ASP A 86 7.43 2.39 6.39
CA ASP A 86 8.05 3.53 7.07
C ASP A 86 9.47 3.19 7.59
N ASP A 87 9.78 1.90 7.77
CA ASP A 87 11.06 1.36 8.24
C ASP A 87 11.65 0.34 7.24
N GLU A 88 12.99 0.37 7.04
CA GLU A 88 13.75 -0.63 6.27
C GLU A 88 13.65 -2.06 6.87
N ALA A 89 13.12 -2.17 8.10
CA ALA A 89 12.78 -3.42 8.73
C ALA A 89 11.66 -4.19 8.03
N ALA A 90 10.88 -3.58 7.13
CA ALA A 90 9.82 -4.21 6.35
C ALA A 90 10.07 -4.09 4.82
N ASP A 91 9.36 -4.92 4.04
CA ASP A 91 9.40 -4.94 2.58
C ASP A 91 8.25 -4.13 1.96
N PHE A 92 7.08 -4.10 2.62
CA PHE A 92 5.89 -3.34 2.24
C PHE A 92 4.92 -3.23 3.42
N SER A 93 3.95 -2.33 3.29
CA SER A 93 2.88 -2.16 4.27
C SER A 93 1.50 -2.18 3.63
N PHE A 94 0.52 -2.65 4.39
CA PHE A 94 -0.90 -2.56 4.08
C PHE A 94 -1.55 -1.53 4.99
N MET A 95 -2.34 -0.62 4.41
CA MET A 95 -3.25 0.25 5.16
C MET A 95 -4.66 -0.30 5.06
N PHE A 96 -5.33 -0.38 6.20
CA PHE A 96 -6.71 -0.77 6.34
C PHE A 96 -7.49 0.41 6.89
N ASP A 97 -8.51 0.87 6.17
CA ASP A 97 -9.32 2.01 6.56
C ASP A 97 -10.62 1.53 7.19
N ALA A 98 -11.13 2.25 8.18
CA ALA A 98 -12.40 1.93 8.81
C ALA A 98 -13.55 1.98 7.79
N CYS A 99 -14.45 1.00 7.85
CA CYS A 99 -15.58 0.91 6.90
C CYS A 99 -16.74 1.89 7.21
N ALA A 100 -16.66 2.61 8.33
CA ALA A 100 -17.77 3.33 8.96
C ALA A 100 -17.51 4.85 9.07
N GLU A 101 -18.36 5.56 9.83
CA GLU A 101 -18.36 7.04 9.96
C GLU A 101 -17.03 7.63 10.49
N ASP A 102 -16.14 6.79 11.00
CA ASP A 102 -14.78 7.13 11.46
C ASP A 102 -13.75 6.94 10.33
N ALA A 103 -14.03 7.47 9.14
CA ALA A 103 -13.20 7.29 7.93
C ALA A 103 -11.77 7.85 8.02
N ASP A 104 -11.43 8.51 9.13
CA ASP A 104 -10.10 9.03 9.42
C ASP A 104 -9.23 8.00 10.20
N ASP A 105 -9.83 6.91 10.72
CA ASP A 105 -9.10 5.87 11.45
C ASP A 105 -8.56 4.79 10.49
N SER A 106 -7.25 4.61 10.53
CA SER A 106 -6.52 3.68 9.65
C SER A 106 -5.57 2.80 10.46
N ILE A 107 -5.37 1.57 10.01
CA ILE A 107 -4.37 0.66 10.60
C ILE A 107 -3.36 0.30 9.52
N THR A 108 -2.09 0.57 9.79
CA THR A 108 -0.98 0.12 8.96
C THR A 108 -0.41 -1.18 9.53
N VAL A 109 -0.20 -2.18 8.68
CA VAL A 109 0.42 -3.46 9.02
C VAL A 109 1.62 -3.69 8.10
N GLU A 110 2.79 -3.91 8.71
CA GLU A 110 4.06 -4.05 8.01
C GLU A 110 4.42 -5.52 7.79
N PHE A 111 4.99 -5.82 6.62
CA PHE A 111 5.36 -7.17 6.23
C PHE A 111 6.83 -7.28 5.82
N LYS A 112 7.49 -8.35 6.28
CA LYS A 112 8.80 -8.80 5.78
C LYS A 112 8.78 -10.27 5.44
N ALA A 113 9.19 -10.62 4.22
CA ALA A 113 9.17 -11.98 3.69
C ALA A 113 7.81 -12.68 3.92
N GLY A 114 6.71 -11.92 3.85
CA GLY A 114 5.33 -12.40 4.07
C GLY A 114 4.90 -12.57 5.52
N GLN A 115 5.71 -12.15 6.49
CA GLN A 115 5.39 -12.19 7.92
C GLN A 115 5.13 -10.78 8.45
N VAL A 116 4.16 -10.65 9.36
CA VAL A 116 3.89 -9.37 10.03
C VAL A 116 5.04 -9.05 10.97
N THR A 117 5.66 -7.88 10.81
CA THR A 117 6.77 -7.39 11.66
C THR A 117 6.34 -6.31 12.63
N GLY A 118 5.27 -5.58 12.31
CA GLY A 118 4.77 -4.47 13.10
C GLY A 118 3.39 -4.04 12.62
N TRP A 119 2.71 -3.26 13.45
CA TRP A 119 1.49 -2.55 13.07
C TRP A 119 1.33 -1.30 13.91
N GLN A 120 0.62 -0.32 13.35
CA GLN A 120 0.31 0.94 14.00
C GLN A 120 -1.11 1.36 13.65
N ARG A 121 -1.81 1.96 14.62
CA ARG A 121 -3.05 2.67 14.39
C ARG A 121 -2.76 4.16 14.15
N LEU A 122 -3.43 4.73 13.16
CA LEU A 122 -3.37 6.12 12.76
C LEU A 122 -4.75 6.72 13.01
N ASP A 123 -4.80 7.73 13.88
CA ASP A 123 -6.01 8.51 14.20
C ASP A 123 -5.94 9.90 13.54
#